data_AF-A0AAP0C7Z0-F1
#
_entry.id   AF-A0AAP0C7Z0-F1
#
_cell.length_a   1.000
_cell.length_b   1.000
_cell.length_c   1.000
_cell.angle_alpha   90.00
_cell.angle_beta   90.00
_cell.angle_gamma   90.00
#
_symmetry.space_group_name_H-M   'P 1'
#
loop_
_entity.id
_entity.type
_entity.pdbx_description
1 polymer ?
#
loop_
_entity_poly.entity_id
_entity_poly.type
_entity_poly.pdbx_seq_one_letter_code
_entity_poly.pdbx_strand_id
1 'polypeptide(L)'
;MLQEEHDTVIDKLRSVEEKREEAEARARELEKQVASLGEGVSLEAKLLSRKEAAIRQREAALKAAQQTKDGRDVEVSNLRAELEVNTWYLPAHWNAKVKDETLGAMEQLKEAESEAKALRTMTQRMVLTHEEMEEVVLKRCWLSRYWGLAVQYGICADIAGSKHEHWSSFAPLPFEVVISAGQKAKEESWHGGKFTNSHLMADCYISYIRAGGDDDSDRRKLVRDINDLTGEGNIESMLSVEMGLREMASLKVEDAVVLSMAQQRRPNLVRQSVP
;
A
#
# COMPACT_ATOMS: atom_id res chain seq x y z
N MET A 1 -71.00 -5.60 -3.47
CA MET A 1 -70.21 -5.56 -2.22
C MET A 1 -69.41 -6.83 -1.98
N LEU A 2 -69.99 -7.95 -1.53
CA LEU A 2 -69.18 -9.16 -1.19
C LEU A 2 -68.38 -9.74 -2.36
N GLN A 3 -68.94 -9.74 -3.57
CA GLN A 3 -68.24 -10.22 -4.78
C GLN A 3 -67.08 -9.30 -5.16
N GLU A 4 -67.28 -7.98 -5.08
CA GLU A 4 -66.26 -6.97 -5.39
C GLU A 4 -65.12 -6.98 -4.36
N GLU A 5 -65.44 -7.20 -3.09
CA GLU A 5 -64.43 -7.38 -2.03
C GLU A 5 -63.64 -8.68 -2.23
N HIS A 6 -64.30 -9.77 -2.61
CA HIS A 6 -63.64 -11.04 -2.95
C HIS A 6 -62.68 -10.89 -4.14
N ASP A 7 -63.11 -10.22 -5.21
CA ASP A 7 -62.27 -9.95 -6.37
C ASP A 7 -61.08 -9.02 -6.00
N THR A 8 -61.32 -8.01 -5.17
CA THR A 8 -60.26 -7.11 -4.65
C THR A 8 -59.22 -7.86 -3.82
N VAL A 9 -59.64 -8.85 -3.01
CA VAL A 9 -58.74 -9.67 -2.21
C VAL A 9 -57.90 -10.59 -3.09
N ILE A 10 -58.47 -11.16 -4.14
CA ILE A 10 -57.74 -11.99 -5.11
C ILE A 10 -56.65 -11.18 -5.83
N ASP A 11 -56.96 -9.95 -6.26
CA ASP A 11 -55.98 -9.09 -6.94
C ASP A 11 -54.85 -8.66 -6.01
N LYS A 12 -55.16 -8.36 -4.73
CA LYS A 12 -54.14 -8.06 -3.71
C LYS A 12 -53.25 -9.27 -3.43
N LEU A 13 -53.82 -10.47 -3.33
CA LEU A 13 -53.05 -11.71 -3.16
C LEU A 13 -52.09 -11.92 -4.32
N ARG A 14 -52.55 -11.73 -5.56
CA ARG A 14 -51.71 -11.85 -6.76
C ARG A 14 -50.55 -10.85 -6.75
N SER A 15 -50.81 -9.59 -6.39
CA SER A 15 -49.77 -8.57 -6.29
C SER A 15 -48.74 -8.86 -5.18
N VAL A 16 -49.18 -9.49 -4.08
CA VAL A 16 -48.28 -9.89 -2.99
C VAL A 16 -47.45 -11.13 -3.38
N GLU A 17 -48.04 -12.08 -4.10
CA GLU A 17 -47.35 -13.26 -4.65
C GLU A 17 -46.25 -12.83 -5.64
N GLU A 18 -46.56 -11.91 -6.55
CA GLU A 18 -45.59 -11.36 -7.52
C GLU A 18 -44.42 -10.65 -6.81
N LYS A 19 -44.71 -9.83 -5.80
CA LYS A 19 -43.66 -9.18 -4.98
C LYS A 19 -42.82 -10.18 -4.19
N ARG A 20 -43.42 -11.29 -3.75
CA ARG A 20 -42.71 -12.37 -3.05
C ARG A 20 -41.78 -13.09 -4.03
N GLU A 21 -42.25 -13.43 -5.23
CA GLU A 21 -41.42 -14.05 -6.27
C GLU A 21 -40.25 -13.13 -6.68
N GLU A 22 -40.49 -11.83 -6.83
CA GLU A 22 -39.42 -10.85 -7.09
C GLU A 22 -38.40 -10.77 -5.96
N ALA A 23 -38.85 -10.78 -4.70
CA ALA A 23 -37.98 -10.77 -3.54
C ALA A 23 -37.17 -12.07 -3.43
N GLU A 24 -37.78 -13.22 -3.73
CA GLU A 24 -37.11 -14.52 -3.74
C GLU A 24 -36.07 -14.60 -4.87
N ALA A 25 -36.38 -14.08 -6.06
CA ALA A 25 -35.43 -13.98 -7.17
C ALA A 25 -34.22 -13.11 -6.81
N ARG A 26 -34.44 -11.98 -6.13
CA ARG A 26 -33.36 -11.11 -5.63
C ARG A 26 -32.52 -11.80 -4.56
N ALA A 27 -33.15 -12.55 -3.65
CA ALA A 27 -32.44 -13.33 -2.63
C ALA A 27 -31.53 -14.39 -3.26
N ARG A 28 -32.04 -15.15 -4.24
CA ARG A 28 -31.26 -16.15 -4.97
C ARG A 28 -30.07 -15.54 -5.73
N GLU A 29 -30.20 -14.31 -6.24
CA GLU A 29 -29.09 -13.64 -6.90
C GLU A 29 -28.02 -13.17 -5.90
N LEU A 30 -28.42 -12.65 -4.74
CA LEU A 30 -27.49 -12.30 -3.67
C LEU A 30 -26.75 -13.52 -3.12
N GLU A 31 -27.42 -14.67 -2.99
CA GLU A 31 -26.76 -15.93 -2.58
C GLU A 31 -25.66 -16.36 -3.56
N LYS A 32 -25.88 -16.20 -4.87
CA LYS A 32 -24.84 -16.47 -5.88
C LYS A 32 -23.65 -15.51 -5.75
N GLN A 33 -23.90 -14.23 -5.49
CA GLN A 33 -22.84 -13.25 -5.28
C GLN A 33 -22.05 -13.51 -3.99
N VAL A 34 -22.72 -13.93 -2.91
CA VAL A 34 -22.05 -14.32 -1.67
C VAL A 34 -21.20 -15.59 -1.88
N ALA A 35 -21.70 -16.57 -2.64
CA ALA A 35 -20.94 -17.76 -2.98
C ALA A 35 -19.69 -17.45 -3.81
N SER A 36 -19.80 -16.57 -4.83
CA SER A 36 -18.65 -16.19 -5.66
C SER A 36 -17.60 -15.38 -4.88
N LEU A 37 -18.04 -14.49 -3.98
CA LEU A 37 -17.14 -13.76 -3.08
C LEU A 37 -16.42 -14.71 -2.10
N GLY A 38 -17.11 -15.73 -1.58
CA GLY A 38 -16.53 -16.74 -0.70
C GLY A 38 -15.42 -17.58 -1.37
N GLU A 39 -15.55 -17.88 -2.66
CA GLU A 39 -14.49 -18.52 -3.45
C GLU A 39 -13.26 -17.61 -3.61
N GLY A 40 -13.46 -16.31 -3.86
CA GLY A 40 -12.38 -15.32 -3.94
C GLY A 40 -11.55 -15.24 -2.66
N VAL A 41 -12.21 -15.15 -1.50
CA VAL A 41 -11.56 -15.11 -0.18
C VAL A 41 -10.78 -16.41 0.10
N SER A 42 -11.30 -17.57 -0.31
CA SER A 42 -10.63 -18.87 -0.16
C SER A 42 -9.36 -18.99 -1.03
N LEU A 43 -9.39 -18.45 -2.24
CA LEU A 43 -8.21 -18.42 -3.12
C LEU A 43 -7.12 -17.50 -2.56
N GLU A 44 -7.49 -16.34 -2.02
CA GLU A 44 -6.57 -15.40 -1.40
C GLU A 44 -5.87 -15.99 -0.17
N ALA A 45 -6.61 -16.69 0.70
CA ALA A 45 -6.03 -17.40 1.86
C ALA A 45 -5.00 -18.47 1.45
N LYS A 46 -5.26 -19.21 0.35
CA LYS A 46 -4.31 -20.20 -0.19
C LYS A 46 -3.05 -19.54 -0.77
N LEU A 47 -3.19 -18.41 -1.46
CA LEU A 47 -2.05 -17.65 -1.97
C LEU A 47 -1.19 -17.09 -0.84
N LEU A 48 -1.81 -16.54 0.21
CA LEU A 48 -1.11 -16.07 1.41
C LEU A 48 -0.37 -17.20 2.12
N SER A 49 -1.00 -18.36 2.31
CA SER A 49 -0.35 -19.52 2.93
C SER A 49 0.86 -20.01 2.12
N ARG A 50 0.78 -20.01 0.78
CA ARG A 50 1.92 -20.32 -0.09
C ARG A 50 3.05 -19.29 0.02
N LYS A 51 2.71 -17.99 0.06
CA LYS A 51 3.69 -16.91 0.24
C LYS A 51 4.38 -17.02 1.59
N GLU A 52 3.65 -17.26 2.68
CA GLU A 52 4.23 -17.46 4.02
C GLU A 52 5.15 -18.67 4.07
N ALA A 53 4.78 -19.80 3.45
CA ALA A 53 5.63 -20.99 3.39
C ALA A 53 6.95 -20.72 2.65
N ALA A 54 6.89 -19.99 1.53
CA ALA A 54 8.09 -19.59 0.79
C ALA A 54 8.99 -18.65 1.61
N ILE A 55 8.40 -17.74 2.38
CA ILE A 55 9.14 -16.84 3.27
C ILE A 55 9.82 -17.64 4.39
N ARG A 56 9.10 -18.53 5.08
CA ARG A 56 9.70 -19.40 6.11
C ARG A 56 10.83 -20.26 5.56
N GLN A 57 10.69 -20.77 4.35
CA GLN A 57 11.75 -21.53 3.69
C GLN A 57 13.00 -20.66 3.42
N ARG A 58 12.83 -19.41 2.97
CA ARG A 58 13.93 -18.46 2.78
C ARG A 58 14.60 -18.09 4.11
N GLU A 59 13.83 -17.88 5.17
CA GLU A 59 14.37 -17.61 6.51
C GLU A 59 15.19 -18.78 7.05
N ALA A 60 14.72 -20.02 6.85
CA ALA A 60 15.45 -21.21 7.26
C ALA A 60 16.76 -21.37 6.47
N ALA A 61 16.73 -21.13 5.16
CA ALA A 61 17.93 -21.15 4.32
C ALA A 61 18.95 -20.08 4.74
N LEU A 62 18.49 -18.87 5.06
CA LEU A 62 19.35 -17.80 5.56
C LEU A 62 19.98 -18.14 6.91
N LYS A 63 19.21 -18.70 7.85
CA LYS A 63 19.77 -19.16 9.14
C LYS A 63 20.81 -20.27 8.97
N ALA A 64 20.59 -21.21 8.06
CA ALA A 64 21.58 -22.24 7.74
C ALA A 64 22.85 -21.63 7.10
N ALA A 65 22.69 -20.69 6.17
CA ALA A 65 23.81 -19.95 5.58
C ALA A 65 24.59 -19.13 6.62
N GLN A 66 23.90 -18.55 7.61
CA GLN A 66 24.54 -17.85 8.73
C GLN A 66 25.37 -18.81 9.59
N GLN A 67 24.80 -19.95 10.00
CA GLN A 67 25.54 -20.95 10.80
C GLN A 67 26.77 -21.50 10.08
N THR A 68 26.70 -21.71 8.77
CA THR A 68 27.86 -22.12 7.96
C THR A 68 28.89 -21.01 7.76
N LYS A 69 28.48 -19.73 7.81
CA LYS A 69 29.41 -18.60 7.82
C LYS A 69 30.12 -18.50 9.17
N ASP A 70 29.37 -18.57 10.27
CA ASP A 70 29.93 -18.52 11.62
C ASP A 70 30.91 -19.68 11.88
N GLY A 71 30.57 -20.89 11.40
CA GLY A 71 31.48 -22.04 11.45
C GLY A 71 32.76 -21.83 10.62
N ARG A 72 32.65 -21.23 9.42
CA ARG A 72 33.81 -20.88 8.59
C ARG A 72 34.66 -19.78 9.23
N ASP A 73 34.07 -18.79 9.89
CA ASP A 73 34.81 -17.73 10.59
C ASP A 73 35.62 -18.29 11.77
N VAL A 74 35.08 -19.29 12.47
CA VAL A 74 35.80 -20.04 13.52
C VAL A 74 36.96 -20.84 12.92
N GLU A 75 36.74 -21.57 11.82
CA GLU A 75 37.79 -22.32 11.13
C GLU A 75 38.89 -21.41 10.56
N VAL A 76 38.52 -20.27 9.99
CA VAL A 76 39.44 -19.22 9.52
C VAL A 76 40.24 -18.63 10.70
N SER A 77 39.63 -18.48 11.87
CA SER A 77 40.34 -18.02 13.07
C SER A 77 41.35 -19.06 13.57
N ASN A 78 40.99 -20.34 13.55
CA ASN A 78 41.89 -21.44 13.91
C ASN A 78 43.05 -21.57 12.91
N LEU A 79 42.77 -21.51 11.61
CA LEU A 79 43.80 -21.54 10.56
C LEU A 79 44.73 -20.33 10.64
N ARG A 80 44.23 -19.15 11.02
CA ARG A 80 45.09 -17.98 11.30
C ARG A 80 46.03 -18.22 12.47
N ALA A 81 45.52 -18.77 13.58
CA ALA A 81 46.35 -19.09 14.74
C ALA A 81 47.41 -20.15 14.40
N GLU A 82 47.06 -21.19 13.63
CA GLU A 82 48.01 -22.19 13.15
C GLU A 82 49.05 -21.62 12.17
N LEU A 83 48.64 -20.74 11.26
CA LEU A 83 49.55 -20.02 10.37
C LEU A 83 50.49 -19.08 11.13
N GLU A 84 49.99 -18.41 12.18
CA GLU A 84 50.78 -17.51 13.05
C GLU A 84 51.82 -18.27 13.88
N VAL A 85 51.46 -19.46 14.38
CA VAL A 85 52.40 -20.39 15.03
C VAL A 85 53.44 -20.92 14.04
N ASN A 86 53.04 -21.31 12.83
CA ASN A 86 53.98 -21.78 11.80
C ASN A 86 54.90 -20.67 11.27
N THR A 87 54.43 -19.41 11.22
CA THR A 87 55.25 -18.26 10.82
C THR A 87 56.24 -17.81 11.87
N TRP A 88 56.09 -18.21 13.13
CA TRP A 88 57.09 -17.99 14.19
C TRP A 88 58.43 -18.68 13.91
N TYR A 89 58.42 -19.78 13.15
CA TYR A 89 59.61 -20.57 12.79
C TYR A 89 60.22 -20.21 11.43
N LEU A 90 59.63 -19.30 10.66
CA LEU A 90 60.09 -18.93 9.33
C LEU A 90 61.19 -17.85 9.37
N PRO A 91 62.18 -17.88 8.45
CA PRO A 91 63.16 -16.81 8.30
C PRO A 91 62.49 -15.44 8.14
N ALA A 92 63.07 -14.39 8.73
CA ALA A 92 62.46 -13.05 8.83
C ALA A 92 61.90 -12.49 7.51
N HIS A 93 62.52 -12.82 6.37
CA HIS A 93 62.07 -12.35 5.05
C HIS A 93 60.76 -13.02 4.56
N TRP A 94 60.49 -14.27 4.94
CA TRP A 94 59.20 -14.93 4.64
C TRP A 94 58.08 -14.39 5.53
N ASN A 95 58.38 -14.12 6.80
CA ASN A 95 57.42 -13.50 7.72
C ASN A 95 57.04 -12.08 7.26
N ALA A 96 58.01 -11.31 6.77
CA ALA A 96 57.77 -10.01 6.16
C ALA A 96 56.88 -10.10 4.89
N LYS A 97 57.15 -11.07 4.01
CA LYS A 97 56.35 -11.27 2.79
C LYS A 97 54.91 -11.69 3.07
N VAL A 98 54.71 -12.62 4.00
CA VAL A 98 53.36 -13.05 4.41
C VAL A 98 52.59 -11.90 5.07
N LYS A 99 53.26 -11.06 5.87
CA LYS A 99 52.67 -9.84 6.45
C LYS A 99 52.27 -8.82 5.38
N ASP A 100 53.11 -8.61 4.37
CA ASP A 100 52.82 -7.69 3.27
C ASP A 100 51.63 -8.18 2.43
N GLU A 101 51.59 -9.48 2.10
CA GLU A 101 50.46 -10.11 1.40
C GLU A 101 49.16 -10.08 2.22
N THR A 102 49.23 -10.26 3.55
CA THR A 102 48.05 -10.13 4.42
C THR A 102 47.57 -8.69 4.57
N LEU A 103 48.49 -7.72 4.66
CA LEU A 103 48.14 -6.30 4.67
C LEU A 103 47.48 -5.88 3.36
N GLY A 104 48.01 -6.31 2.21
CA GLY A 104 47.41 -6.06 0.91
C GLY A 104 46.00 -6.66 0.77
N ALA A 105 45.80 -7.89 1.25
CA ALA A 105 44.47 -8.52 1.26
C ALA A 105 43.47 -7.81 2.20
N MET A 106 43.93 -7.31 3.36
CA MET A 106 43.10 -6.54 4.28
C MET A 106 42.70 -5.18 3.71
N GLU A 107 43.63 -4.52 3.00
CA GLU A 107 43.36 -3.25 2.30
C GLU A 107 42.30 -3.44 1.21
N GLN A 108 42.43 -4.48 0.38
CA GLN A 108 41.42 -4.81 -0.65
C GLN A 108 40.05 -5.15 -0.05
N LEU A 109 40.01 -5.87 1.07
CA LEU A 109 38.75 -6.18 1.73
C LEU A 109 38.07 -4.93 2.29
N LYS A 110 38.84 -4.01 2.86
CA LYS A 110 38.35 -2.73 3.38
C LYS A 110 37.87 -1.81 2.27
N GLU A 111 38.57 -1.78 1.13
CA GLU A 111 38.15 -1.05 -0.07
C GLU A 111 36.83 -1.62 -0.60
N ALA A 112 36.74 -2.93 -0.81
CA ALA A 112 35.52 -3.61 -1.23
C ALA A 112 34.35 -3.42 -0.25
N GLU A 113 34.61 -3.40 1.06
CA GLU A 113 33.60 -3.10 2.09
C GLU A 113 33.11 -1.65 1.99
N SER A 114 34.02 -0.70 1.76
CA SER A 114 33.69 0.71 1.57
C SER A 114 32.86 0.95 0.30
N GLU A 115 33.18 0.26 -0.79
CA GLU A 115 32.41 0.25 -2.04
C GLU A 115 31.02 -0.37 -1.83
N ALA A 116 30.95 -1.52 -1.15
CA ALA A 116 29.68 -2.16 -0.82
C ALA A 116 28.81 -1.26 0.09
N LYS A 117 29.43 -0.49 0.99
CA LYS A 117 28.72 0.48 1.83
C LYS A 117 28.26 1.69 1.02
N ALA A 118 29.06 2.17 0.08
CA ALA A 118 28.67 3.22 -0.87
C ALA A 118 27.49 2.78 -1.74
N LEU A 119 27.54 1.56 -2.29
CA LEU A 119 26.45 0.95 -3.06
C LEU A 119 25.17 0.82 -2.23
N ARG A 120 25.24 0.31 -1.00
CA ARG A 120 24.07 0.26 -0.09
C ARG A 120 23.47 1.63 0.17
N THR A 121 24.32 2.63 0.41
CA THR A 121 23.87 4.02 0.63
C THR A 121 23.19 4.58 -0.61
N MET A 122 23.73 4.30 -1.80
CA MET A 122 23.13 4.70 -3.07
C MET A 122 21.77 4.00 -3.29
N THR A 123 21.68 2.69 -3.08
CA THR A 123 20.41 1.95 -3.18
C THR A 123 19.37 2.43 -2.17
N GLN A 124 19.78 2.77 -0.95
CA GLN A 124 18.86 3.30 0.07
C GLN A 124 18.31 4.68 -0.32
N ARG A 125 19.07 5.52 -1.03
CA ARG A 125 18.58 6.78 -1.62
C ARG A 125 17.64 6.58 -2.81
N MET A 126 17.52 5.35 -3.33
CA MET A 126 16.55 5.00 -4.38
C MET A 126 15.23 4.47 -3.82
N VAL A 127 15.18 4.17 -2.51
CA VAL A 127 13.96 3.76 -1.81
C VAL A 127 13.32 4.99 -1.19
N LEU A 128 12.07 5.27 -1.59
CA LEU A 128 11.33 6.41 -1.07
C LEU A 128 10.96 6.19 0.40
N THR A 129 11.08 7.26 1.20
CA THR A 129 10.58 7.29 2.57
C THR A 129 9.05 7.23 2.58
N HIS A 130 8.45 6.97 3.75
CA HIS A 130 7.00 6.91 3.89
C HIS A 130 6.33 8.25 3.55
N GLU A 131 6.90 9.37 3.97
CA GLU A 131 6.39 10.71 3.65
C GLU A 131 6.47 10.99 2.14
N GLU A 132 7.60 10.64 1.51
CA GLU A 132 7.76 10.76 0.05
C GLU A 132 6.76 9.86 -0.71
N MET A 133 6.44 8.68 -0.17
CA MET A 133 5.41 7.80 -0.74
C MET A 133 4.02 8.43 -0.67
N GLU A 134 3.64 8.98 0.49
CA GLU A 134 2.36 9.69 0.66
C GLU A 134 2.26 10.89 -0.31
N GLU A 135 3.35 11.64 -0.50
CA GLU A 135 3.40 12.74 -1.46
C GLU A 135 3.21 12.26 -2.90
N VAL A 136 3.87 11.18 -3.31
CA VAL A 136 3.72 10.57 -4.63
C VAL A 136 2.27 10.16 -4.89
N VAL A 137 1.60 9.55 -3.91
CA VAL A 137 0.20 9.17 -4.00
C VAL A 137 -0.69 10.40 -4.19
N LEU A 138 -0.49 11.44 -3.38
CA LEU A 138 -1.25 12.68 -3.47
C LEU A 138 -1.11 13.33 -4.86
N LYS A 139 0.12 13.39 -5.38
CA LYS A 139 0.41 13.93 -6.72
C LYS A 139 -0.21 13.10 -7.84
N ARG A 140 -0.26 11.77 -7.73
CA ARG A 140 -0.99 10.90 -8.68
C ARG A 140 -2.49 11.21 -8.69
N CYS A 141 -3.10 11.35 -7.50
CA CYS A 141 -4.50 11.77 -7.38
C CYS A 141 -4.74 13.15 -8.02
N TRP A 142 -3.83 14.09 -7.79
CA TRP A 142 -3.89 15.42 -8.39
C TRP A 142 -3.87 15.37 -9.92
N LEU A 143 -2.91 14.66 -10.50
CA LEU A 143 -2.81 14.44 -11.95
C LEU A 143 -4.09 13.81 -12.52
N SER A 144 -4.54 12.69 -11.94
CA SER A 144 -5.79 12.04 -12.35
C SER A 144 -6.98 13.01 -12.32
N ARG A 145 -7.11 13.80 -11.25
CA ARG A 145 -8.22 14.74 -11.07
C ARG A 145 -8.22 15.85 -12.12
N TYR A 146 -7.09 16.50 -12.33
CA TYR A 146 -7.01 17.62 -13.28
C TYR A 146 -7.16 17.16 -14.73
N TRP A 147 -6.59 16.01 -15.10
CA TRP A 147 -6.84 15.42 -16.42
C TRP A 147 -8.30 15.00 -16.59
N GLY A 148 -8.95 14.48 -15.54
CA GLY A 148 -10.38 14.17 -15.59
C GLY A 148 -11.26 15.41 -15.78
N LEU A 149 -10.90 16.53 -15.13
CA LEU A 149 -11.55 17.83 -15.37
C LEU A 149 -11.27 18.35 -16.79
N ALA A 150 -10.05 18.15 -17.30
CA ALA A 150 -9.70 18.52 -18.67
C ALA A 150 -10.58 17.78 -19.69
N VAL A 151 -10.84 16.48 -19.50
CA VAL A 151 -11.79 15.71 -20.31
C VAL A 151 -13.20 16.32 -20.24
N GLN A 152 -13.69 16.64 -19.05
CA GLN A 152 -15.04 17.21 -18.87
C GLN A 152 -15.21 18.57 -19.55
N TYR A 153 -14.17 19.39 -19.55
CA TYR A 153 -14.19 20.73 -20.16
C TYR A 153 -13.68 20.76 -21.61
N GLY A 154 -13.27 19.62 -22.18
CA GLY A 154 -12.72 19.55 -23.53
C GLY A 154 -11.36 20.24 -23.69
N ILE A 155 -10.59 20.37 -22.60
CA ILE A 155 -9.24 20.94 -22.60
C ILE A 155 -8.27 19.85 -23.07
N CYS A 156 -7.44 20.15 -24.08
CA CYS A 156 -6.50 19.18 -24.66
C CYS A 156 -7.18 17.84 -25.02
N ALA A 157 -8.33 17.91 -25.70
CA ALA A 157 -9.23 16.77 -25.93
C ALA A 157 -8.57 15.56 -26.64
N ASP A 158 -7.51 15.80 -27.39
CA ASP A 158 -6.69 14.81 -28.07
C ASP A 158 -5.86 13.93 -27.13
N ILE A 159 -5.48 14.44 -25.96
CA ILE A 159 -4.60 13.75 -24.99
C ILE A 159 -5.24 13.55 -23.61
N ALA A 160 -6.24 14.36 -23.24
CA ALA A 160 -6.78 14.37 -21.89
C ALA A 160 -7.40 13.02 -21.49
N GLY A 161 -8.04 12.33 -22.44
CA GLY A 161 -8.63 11.00 -22.19
C GLY A 161 -7.57 9.97 -21.82
N SER A 162 -6.50 9.85 -22.62
CA SER A 162 -5.44 8.88 -22.38
C SER A 162 -4.62 9.21 -21.13
N LYS A 163 -4.37 10.50 -20.87
CA LYS A 163 -3.69 10.95 -19.65
C LYS A 163 -4.53 10.70 -18.40
N HIS A 164 -5.83 10.96 -18.45
CA HIS A 164 -6.73 10.69 -17.32
C HIS A 164 -6.76 9.19 -17.00
N GLU A 165 -6.91 8.33 -18.01
CA GLU A 165 -6.92 6.87 -17.82
C GLU A 165 -5.59 6.38 -17.22
N HIS A 166 -4.46 6.83 -17.76
CA HIS A 166 -3.13 6.48 -17.26
C HIS A 166 -2.94 6.90 -15.80
N TRP A 167 -3.21 8.15 -15.43
CA TRP A 167 -2.98 8.61 -14.05
C TRP A 167 -4.02 8.07 -13.06
N SER A 168 -5.22 7.73 -13.54
CA SER A 168 -6.26 7.13 -12.68
C SER A 168 -5.98 5.68 -12.32
N SER A 169 -5.23 4.94 -13.13
CA SER A 169 -4.82 3.57 -12.76
C SER A 169 -3.80 3.54 -11.61
N PHE A 170 -3.07 4.63 -11.39
CA PHE A 170 -2.09 4.77 -10.30
C PHE A 170 -2.63 5.53 -9.08
N ALA A 171 -3.77 6.20 -9.21
CA ALA A 171 -4.37 6.97 -8.13
C ALA A 171 -5.34 6.09 -7.32
N PRO A 172 -5.19 5.97 -5.99
CA PRO A 172 -6.19 5.30 -5.17
C PRO A 172 -7.54 6.01 -5.28
N LEU A 173 -8.62 5.27 -5.07
CA LEU A 173 -9.95 5.85 -5.15
C LEU A 173 -10.10 6.92 -4.05
N PRO A 174 -10.67 8.10 -4.34
CA PRO A 174 -10.80 9.17 -3.35
C PRO A 174 -11.48 8.73 -2.05
N PHE A 175 -12.42 7.80 -2.12
CA PHE A 175 -13.09 7.27 -0.93
C PHE A 175 -12.14 6.43 -0.06
N GLU A 176 -11.24 5.65 -0.64
CA GLU A 176 -10.29 4.80 0.09
C GLU A 176 -9.29 5.64 0.88
N VAL A 177 -8.80 6.73 0.28
CA VAL A 177 -7.88 7.67 0.94
C VAL A 177 -8.55 8.31 2.16
N VAL A 178 -9.80 8.77 2.01
CA VAL A 178 -10.54 9.43 3.10
C VAL A 178 -10.87 8.45 4.23
N ILE A 179 -11.29 7.23 3.92
CA ILE A 179 -11.57 6.20 4.93
C ILE A 179 -10.29 5.81 5.67
N SER A 180 -9.18 5.62 4.95
CA SER A 180 -7.88 5.26 5.53
C SER A 180 -7.35 6.37 6.44
N ALA A 181 -7.44 7.64 6.01
CA ALA A 181 -7.07 8.79 6.83
C ALA A 181 -7.95 8.88 8.10
N GLY A 182 -9.26 8.61 7.96
CA GLY A 182 -10.18 8.56 9.10
C GLY A 182 -9.87 7.43 10.09
N GLN A 183 -9.44 6.26 9.60
CA GLN A 183 -8.99 5.14 10.43
C GLN A 183 -7.67 5.47 11.13
N LYS A 184 -6.68 6.04 10.43
CA LYS A 184 -5.38 6.45 10.99
C LYS A 184 -5.57 7.46 12.13
N ALA A 185 -6.41 8.48 11.94
CA ALA A 185 -6.74 9.45 12.98
C ALA A 185 -7.46 8.83 14.19
N LYS A 186 -8.30 7.80 13.96
CA LYS A 186 -8.96 7.06 15.04
C LYS A 186 -7.97 6.23 15.84
N GLU A 187 -7.00 5.57 15.21
CA GLU A 187 -6.00 4.73 15.89
C GLU A 187 -5.01 5.55 16.72
N GLU A 188 -4.59 6.72 16.22
CA GLU A 188 -3.74 7.66 16.97
C GLU A 188 -4.39 8.16 18.28
N SER A 189 -5.72 8.28 18.28
CA SER A 189 -6.52 8.66 19.45
C SER A 189 -6.49 7.60 20.56
N TRP A 190 -6.35 6.31 20.21
CA TRP A 190 -6.41 5.20 21.17
C TRP A 190 -5.04 4.94 21.83
N HIS A 191 -3.94 5.32 21.18
CA HIS A 191 -2.59 5.15 21.72
C HIS A 191 -2.07 6.38 22.51
N GLY A 192 -2.71 7.54 22.40
CA GLY A 192 -2.35 8.77 23.13
C GLY A 192 -2.98 8.96 24.51
N GLY A 193 -3.98 8.15 24.88
CA GLY A 193 -4.74 8.30 26.12
C GLY A 193 -4.05 7.71 27.33
N LYS A 194 -3.10 8.42 27.94
CA LYS A 194 -2.69 8.16 29.33
C LYS A 194 -3.94 8.24 30.21
N PHE A 195 -4.30 7.11 30.82
CA PHE A 195 -5.32 6.97 31.84
C PHE A 195 -5.26 8.13 32.85
N THR A 196 -6.30 8.96 32.85
CA THR A 196 -6.67 9.71 34.04
C THR A 196 -8.10 9.33 34.39
N ASN A 197 -8.21 8.72 35.56
CA ASN A 197 -9.43 8.14 36.12
C ASN A 197 -10.55 9.17 36.24
N SER A 198 -11.77 8.76 35.88
CA SER A 198 -12.98 8.84 36.72
C SER A 198 -14.27 8.90 35.88
N HIS A 199 -14.54 7.88 35.06
CA HIS A 199 -15.91 7.53 34.67
C HIS A 199 -16.02 6.07 34.20
N LEU A 200 -15.36 5.16 34.94
CA LEU A 200 -15.29 3.75 34.58
C LEU A 200 -16.31 2.95 35.39
N MET A 201 -17.44 2.64 34.76
CA MET A 201 -18.09 1.33 34.93
C MET A 201 -19.19 1.08 33.89
N ALA A 202 -19.86 2.12 33.39
CA ALA A 202 -20.99 1.95 32.46
C ALA A 202 -20.54 1.58 31.03
N ASP A 203 -19.45 2.17 30.54
CA ASP A 203 -18.98 1.95 29.16
C ASP A 203 -18.24 0.61 28.96
N CYS A 204 -17.74 0.02 30.06
CA CYS A 204 -17.04 -1.27 30.03
C CYS A 204 -18.02 -2.43 29.75
N TYR A 205 -19.27 -2.33 30.22
CA TYR A 205 -20.26 -3.39 30.01
C TYR A 205 -20.77 -3.41 28.55
N ILE A 206 -20.84 -2.26 27.89
CA ILE A 206 -21.18 -2.17 26.46
C ILE A 206 -20.02 -2.64 25.57
N SER A 207 -18.77 -2.48 26.02
CA SER A 207 -17.58 -2.99 25.33
C SER A 207 -17.48 -4.52 25.37
N TYR A 208 -17.79 -5.16 26.50
CA TYR A 208 -17.66 -6.63 26.62
C TYR A 208 -18.64 -7.41 25.74
N ILE A 209 -19.83 -6.86 25.45
CA ILE A 209 -20.81 -7.49 24.55
C ILE A 209 -20.42 -7.32 23.06
N ARG A 210 -19.55 -6.36 22.73
CA ARG A 210 -19.09 -6.10 21.34
C ARG A 210 -17.70 -6.66 21.02
N ALA A 211 -16.97 -7.13 22.03
CA ALA A 211 -15.60 -7.67 21.94
C ALA A 211 -15.57 -9.20 21.73
N GLY A 212 -16.44 -9.71 20.85
CA GLY A 212 -16.34 -11.06 20.31
C GLY A 212 -15.78 -11.01 18.89
N GLY A 213 -14.47 -10.80 18.75
CA GLY A 213 -13.82 -10.75 17.44
C GLY A 213 -12.40 -10.18 17.52
N ASP A 214 -11.45 -11.09 17.42
CA ASP A 214 -10.00 -10.91 17.31
C ASP A 214 -9.63 -9.94 16.16
N ASP A 215 -9.27 -8.67 16.44
CA ASP A 215 -9.01 -7.64 15.40
C ASP A 215 -7.92 -6.62 15.83
N ASP A 216 -6.82 -7.08 16.42
CA ASP A 216 -5.68 -6.20 16.77
C ASP A 216 -4.40 -6.55 15.97
N SER A 217 -4.44 -7.66 15.23
CA SER A 217 -3.43 -8.08 14.26
C SER A 217 -3.80 -7.65 12.83
N ASP A 218 -5.08 -7.73 12.46
CA ASP A 218 -5.58 -7.37 11.13
C ASP A 218 -5.50 -5.86 10.85
N ARG A 219 -5.67 -5.00 11.86
CA ARG A 219 -5.51 -3.54 11.69
C ARG A 219 -4.08 -3.11 11.35
N ARG A 220 -3.09 -3.69 12.04
CA ARG A 220 -1.67 -3.45 11.72
C ARG A 220 -1.27 -4.04 10.38
N LYS A 221 -1.98 -5.07 9.91
CA LYS A 221 -1.81 -5.67 8.60
C LYS A 221 -2.39 -4.76 7.51
N LEU A 222 -3.56 -4.18 7.72
CA LEU A 222 -4.20 -3.24 6.80
C LEU A 222 -3.36 -1.96 6.55
N VAL A 223 -2.75 -1.41 7.61
CA VAL A 223 -1.85 -0.24 7.51
C VAL A 223 -0.57 -0.54 6.71
N ARG A 224 -0.11 -1.80 6.72
CA ARG A 224 1.02 -2.26 5.88
C ARG A 224 0.57 -2.58 4.46
N ASP A 225 -0.58 -3.22 4.32
CA ASP A 225 -1.15 -3.59 3.03
C ASP A 225 -1.48 -2.37 2.17
N ILE A 226 -1.89 -1.23 2.74
CA ILE A 226 -2.08 0.03 1.97
C ILE A 226 -0.75 0.56 1.40
N ASN A 227 0.33 0.47 2.17
CA ASN A 227 1.67 0.85 1.70
C ASN A 227 2.20 -0.12 0.63
N ASP A 228 1.77 -1.39 0.66
CA ASP A 228 2.19 -2.43 -0.28
C ASP A 228 1.28 -2.54 -1.53
N LEU A 229 0.01 -2.10 -1.46
CA LEU A 229 -0.96 -2.10 -2.57
C LEU A 229 -0.74 -0.93 -3.54
N THR A 230 -0.03 0.13 -3.13
CA THR A 230 0.26 1.30 -3.98
C THR A 230 1.59 1.21 -4.73
N GLY A 231 2.17 -0.01 -4.77
CA GLY A 231 3.14 -0.51 -5.74
C GLY A 231 4.00 0.54 -6.44
N GLU A 232 5.08 0.96 -5.78
CA GLU A 232 6.40 1.31 -6.32
C GLU A 232 7.16 2.20 -5.32
N GLY A 233 7.79 1.59 -4.31
CA GLY A 233 8.79 2.20 -3.43
C GLY A 233 10.07 2.69 -4.13
N ASN A 234 10.03 2.90 -5.45
CA ASN A 234 11.19 3.18 -6.30
C ASN A 234 11.18 4.64 -6.76
N ILE A 235 12.35 5.26 -6.84
CA ILE A 235 12.58 6.61 -7.36
C ILE A 235 11.93 6.86 -8.73
N GLU A 236 11.77 5.84 -9.57
CA GLU A 236 11.11 5.93 -10.88
C GLU A 236 9.65 6.39 -10.79
N SER A 237 8.93 5.97 -9.76
CA SER A 237 7.56 6.38 -9.49
C SER A 237 7.48 7.88 -9.22
N MET A 238 8.37 8.37 -8.35
CA MET A 238 8.50 9.79 -8.06
C MET A 238 8.86 10.59 -9.31
N LEU A 239 9.85 10.14 -10.09
CA LEU A 239 10.27 10.81 -11.32
C LEU A 239 9.16 10.85 -12.38
N SER A 240 8.39 9.78 -12.51
CA SER A 240 7.26 9.72 -13.45
C SER A 240 6.19 10.75 -13.10
N VAL A 241 5.84 10.85 -11.82
CA VAL A 241 4.90 11.84 -11.31
C VAL A 241 5.40 13.27 -11.51
N GLU A 242 6.68 13.54 -11.21
CA GLU A 242 7.30 14.84 -11.46
C GLU A 242 7.28 15.23 -12.94
N MET A 243 7.51 14.27 -13.83
CA MET A 243 7.42 14.48 -15.28
C MET A 243 5.98 14.78 -15.71
N GLY A 244 5.00 14.04 -15.19
CA GLY A 244 3.58 14.26 -15.44
C GLY A 244 3.09 15.64 -14.99
N LEU A 245 3.49 16.08 -13.80
CA LEU A 245 3.17 17.41 -13.28
C LEU A 245 3.78 18.51 -14.15
N ARG A 246 5.04 18.35 -14.57
CA ARG A 246 5.71 19.30 -15.45
C ARG A 246 5.04 19.39 -16.82
N GLU A 247 4.61 18.26 -17.38
CA GLU A 247 3.86 18.22 -18.63
C GLU A 247 2.51 18.94 -18.50
N MET A 248 1.75 18.65 -17.44
CA MET A 248 0.47 19.29 -17.17
C MET A 248 0.61 20.82 -16.98
N ALA A 249 1.66 21.26 -16.30
CA ALA A 249 1.98 22.67 -16.12
C ALA A 249 2.41 23.34 -17.44
N SER A 250 3.21 22.67 -18.26
CA SER A 250 3.62 23.15 -19.60
C SER A 250 2.41 23.39 -20.51
N LEU A 251 1.43 22.48 -20.45
CA LEU A 251 0.18 22.58 -21.20
C LEU A 251 -0.85 23.52 -20.55
N LYS A 252 -0.54 24.10 -19.38
CA LYS A 252 -1.43 24.99 -18.62
C LYS A 252 -2.82 24.42 -18.38
N VAL A 253 -2.90 23.11 -18.17
CA VAL A 253 -4.17 22.40 -17.97
C VAL A 253 -4.89 22.93 -16.73
N GLU A 254 -4.15 23.17 -15.63
CA GLU A 254 -4.73 23.70 -14.40
C GLU A 254 -5.36 25.08 -14.60
N ASP A 255 -4.63 26.01 -15.25
CA ASP A 255 -5.13 27.36 -15.55
C ASP A 255 -6.40 27.30 -16.41
N ALA A 256 -6.40 26.45 -17.44
CA ALA A 256 -7.55 26.27 -18.33
C ALA A 256 -8.76 25.66 -17.59
N VAL A 257 -8.53 24.69 -16.70
CA VAL A 257 -9.57 24.10 -15.84
C VAL A 257 -10.15 25.17 -14.91
N VAL A 258 -9.31 25.95 -14.23
CA VAL A 258 -9.74 27.03 -13.34
C VAL A 258 -10.55 28.08 -14.09
N LEU A 259 -10.11 28.48 -15.29
CA LEU A 259 -10.84 29.41 -16.15
C LEU A 259 -12.22 28.85 -16.53
N SER A 260 -12.29 27.57 -16.91
CA SER A 260 -13.53 26.91 -17.32
C SER A 260 -14.51 26.77 -16.16
N MET A 261 -14.02 26.41 -14.96
CA MET A 261 -14.81 26.39 -13.73
C MET A 261 -15.34 27.78 -13.36
N ALA A 262 -14.52 28.83 -13.51
CA ALA A 262 -14.95 30.20 -13.27
C ALA A 262 -16.01 30.65 -14.28
N GLN A 263 -15.83 30.29 -15.55
CA GLN A 263 -16.80 30.55 -16.61
C GLN A 263 -18.13 29.81 -16.40
N GLN A 264 -18.17 28.64 -15.76
CA GLN A 264 -19.43 27.96 -15.41
C GLN A 264 -20.11 28.55 -14.17
N ARG A 265 -19.35 29.13 -13.23
CA ARG A 265 -19.95 29.81 -12.07
C ARG A 265 -20.65 31.12 -12.45
N ARG A 266 -20.15 31.87 -13.43
CA ARG A 266 -20.75 33.14 -13.89
C ARG A 266 -22.15 33.06 -14.53
N PRO A 267 -22.49 32.11 -15.43
CA PRO A 267 -23.81 32.00 -16.04
C PRO A 267 -24.90 31.67 -15.01
N ASN A 268 -24.53 31.00 -13.91
CA ASN A 268 -25.46 30.74 -12.81
C ASN A 268 -25.81 32.01 -12.01
N LEU A 269 -24.94 33.02 -11.98
CA LEU A 269 -25.24 34.32 -11.35
C LEU A 269 -26.21 35.16 -12.20
N VAL A 270 -26.03 35.16 -13.53
CA VAL A 270 -26.86 35.94 -14.47
C VAL A 270 -28.29 35.37 -14.57
N ARG A 271 -28.47 34.07 -14.30
CA ARG A 271 -29.81 33.45 -14.26
C ARG A 271 -30.59 33.72 -12.97
N GLN A 272 -29.95 34.20 -11.91
CA GLN A 272 -30.60 34.53 -10.63
C GLN A 272 -31.02 36.01 -10.53
N SER A 273 -30.71 36.84 -11.54
CA SER A 273 -30.99 38.28 -11.52
C SER A 273 -32.14 38.71 -12.43
N VAL A 274 -33.13 37.83 -12.69
CA VAL A 274 -34.36 38.21 -13.38
C VAL A 274 -35.52 38.18 -12.38
N PRO A 275 -36.02 39.33 -11.92
CA PRO A 275 -37.33 39.43 -11.26
C PRO A 275 -38.48 39.27 -12.26
#